data_AF-A0A183PA89-F1
#
_entry.id   AF-A0A183PA89-F1
#
_cell.length_a   1.000
_cell.length_b   1.000
_cell.length_c   1.000
_cell.angle_alpha   90.00
_cell.angle_beta   90.00
_cell.angle_gamma   90.00
#
_symmetry.space_group_name_H-M   'P 1'
#
loop_
_entity.id
_entity.type
_entity.pdbx_description
1 polymer ?
#
loop_
_entity_poly.entity_id
_entity_poly.type
_entity_poly.pdbx_seq_one_letter_code
_entity_poly.pdbx_strand_id
1 'polypeptide(L)' 'MHVGQQRLASRELLLYSDYEEENAPHTQGVALMLSKQAQNPLIRWESHGPSIIKASFKTKKEGISINAIQCYVPTND' A
#
# COMPACT_ATOMS: atom_id res chain seq x y z
N MET A 1 -5.41 -3.87 -13.10
CA MET A 1 -4.83 -3.38 -11.83
C MET A 1 -5.55 -4.08 -10.69
N HIS A 2 -4.88 -5.04 -10.08
CA HIS A 2 -5.42 -5.75 -8.92
C HIS A 2 -4.97 -5.01 -7.67
N VAL A 3 -5.86 -4.86 -6.70
CA VAL A 3 -5.52 -4.26 -5.42
C VAL A 3 -5.99 -5.22 -4.34
N GLY A 4 -5.12 -5.51 -3.37
CA GLY A 4 -5.38 -6.55 -2.39
C GLY A 4 -4.92 -6.20 -1.00
N GLN A 5 -5.49 -6.93 -0.05
CA GLN A 5 -5.09 -6.89 1.35
C GLN A 5 -4.83 -8.31 1.81
N GLN A 6 -3.67 -8.55 2.42
CA GLN A 6 -3.33 -9.85 2.97
C GLN A 6 -2.83 -9.70 4.40
N ARG A 7 -3.31 -10.57 5.29
CA ARG A 7 -2.75 -10.70 6.64
C ARG A 7 -1.60 -11.69 6.61
N LEU A 8 -0.41 -11.26 7.03
CA LEU A 8 0.77 -12.10 7.12
C LEU A 8 0.75 -12.95 8.40
N ALA A 9 1.56 -14.01 8.45
CA ALA A 9 1.71 -14.88 9.62
C ALA A 9 2.18 -14.11 10.87
N SER A 10 2.94 -13.04 10.67
CA SER A 10 3.40 -12.09 11.70
C SER A 10 2.29 -11.20 12.28
N ARG A 11 1.04 -11.33 11.80
CA ARG A 11 -0.10 -10.43 12.07
C ARG A 11 0.08 -9.02 11.50
N GLU A 12 1.03 -8.83 10.59
CA GLU A 12 1.15 -7.62 9.80
C GLU A 12 0.12 -7.63 8.67
N LEU A 13 -0.27 -6.45 8.18
CA LEU A 13 -1.21 -6.28 7.08
C LEU A 13 -0.44 -5.75 5.88
N LEU A 14 -0.48 -6.48 4.77
CA LEU A 14 0.08 -6.07 3.50
C LEU A 14 -1.03 -5.45 2.65
N LEU A 15 -0.84 -4.21 2.23
CA LEU A 15 -1.64 -3.56 1.19
C LEU A 15 -0.80 -3.57 -0.08
N TYR A 16 -1.33 -4.05 -1.18
CA TYR A 16 -0.57 -4.11 -2.43
C TYR A 16 -1.42 -3.69 -3.61
N SER A 17 -0.74 -3.14 -4.61
CA SER A 17 -1.26 -2.86 -5.93
C SER A 17 -0.41 -3.61 -6.92
N ASP A 18 -1.02 -4.49 -7.70
CA ASP A 18 -0.32 -5.30 -8.70
C ASP A 18 -0.83 -5.00 -10.10
N TYR A 19 0.09 -5.21 -11.04
CA TYR A 19 -0.16 -5.22 -12.47
C TYR A 19 0.22 -6.60 -13.00
N GLU A 20 -0.80 -7.38 -13.32
CA GLU A 20 -0.68 -8.69 -13.95
C GLU A 20 -0.32 -8.47 -15.43
N GLU A 21 0.97 -8.34 -15.76
CA GLU A 21 1.42 -8.49 -17.14
C GLU A 21 2.23 -9.76 -17.26
N GLU A 22 1.67 -10.72 -17.99
CA GLU A 22 2.11 -12.12 -18.13
C GLU A 22 3.57 -12.29 -18.60
N ASN A 23 4.22 -11.23 -19.10
CA ASN A 23 5.52 -11.33 -19.77
C ASN A 23 6.52 -10.18 -19.47
N ALA A 24 6.31 -9.36 -18.44
CA ALA A 24 7.22 -8.27 -18.10
C ALA A 24 8.27 -8.68 -17.04
N PRO A 25 9.56 -8.33 -17.22
CA PRO A 25 10.64 -8.71 -16.29
C PRO A 25 10.57 -8.01 -14.91
N HIS A 26 9.59 -7.14 -14.68
CA HIS A 26 9.41 -6.40 -13.44
C HIS A 26 7.91 -6.30 -13.10
N THR A 27 7.50 -6.94 -12.01
CA THR A 27 6.18 -6.77 -11.41
C THR A 27 6.07 -5.34 -10.91
N GLN A 28 5.36 -4.46 -11.64
CA GLN A 28 5.25 -3.01 -11.38
C GLN A 28 4.41 -2.65 -10.14
N GLY A 29 4.23 -3.61 -9.24
CA GLY A 29 3.44 -3.43 -8.04
C GLY A 29 4.21 -2.71 -6.94
N VAL A 30 3.49 -2.02 -6.07
CA VAL A 30 4.02 -1.49 -4.81
C VAL A 30 3.24 -2.10 -3.66
N ALA A 31 3.91 -2.31 -2.54
CA ALA A 31 3.27 -2.81 -1.33
C ALA A 31 3.63 -1.96 -0.12
N LEU A 32 2.66 -1.80 0.77
CA LEU A 32 2.82 -1.16 2.08
C LEU A 32 2.54 -2.21 3.16
N MET A 33 3.55 -2.47 3.99
CA MET A 33 3.44 -3.40 5.11
C MET A 33 3.15 -2.63 6.40
N LEU A 34 2.05 -2.98 7.06
CA LEU A 34 1.57 -2.32 8.26
C LEU A 34 1.76 -3.22 9.48
N SER A 35 2.51 -2.72 10.45
CA SER A 35 2.61 -3.33 11.76
C SER A 35 1.23 -3.41 12.43
N LYS A 36 1.10 -4.30 13.41
CA LYS A 36 -0.17 -4.45 14.16
C LYS A 36 -0.66 -3.14 14.77
N GLN A 37 0.25 -2.26 15.20
CA GLN A 37 -0.11 -0.97 15.78
C GLN A 37 -0.58 0.03 14.73
N ALA A 38 -0.05 -0.02 13.51
CA ALA A 38 -0.41 0.86 12.40
C ALA A 38 -1.72 0.44 11.70
N GLN A 39 -2.18 -0.79 11.90
CA GLN A 39 -3.47 -1.29 11.39
C GLN A 39 -4.67 -0.62 12.07
N ASN A 40 -4.63 -0.47 13.40
CA ASN A 40 -5.75 0.13 14.16
C ASN A 40 -6.12 1.57 13.72
N PRO A 41 -5.16 2.47 13.48
CA PRO A 41 -5.46 3.81 12.99
C PRO A 41 -5.69 3.88 11.48
N LEU A 42 -5.53 2.80 10.70
CA LEU A 42 -5.80 2.84 9.26
C LEU A 42 -7.28 3.11 9.00
N ILE A 43 -7.58 4.21 8.31
CA ILE A 43 -8.94 4.62 7.94
C ILE A 43 -9.30 4.05 6.58
N ARG A 44 -8.41 4.25 5.61
CA ARG A 44 -8.63 3.91 4.20
C ARG A 44 -7.28 3.75 3.51
N TRP A 45 -7.28 2.98 2.44
CA TRP A 45 -6.22 3.04 1.46
C TRP A 45 -6.82 3.05 0.05
N GLU A 46 -6.04 3.58 -0.87
CA GLU A 46 -6.35 3.67 -2.29
C GLU A 46 -5.07 3.43 -3.07
N SER A 47 -5.21 2.90 -4.28
CA SER A 47 -4.09 2.80 -5.20
C SER A 47 -4.39 3.65 -6.43
N HIS A 48 -3.40 4.42 -6.87
CA HIS A 48 -3.52 5.39 -7.97
C HIS A 48 -2.80 4.91 -9.25
N GLY A 49 -2.37 3.66 -9.27
CA GLY A 49 -1.65 2.99 -10.34
C GLY A 49 -0.86 1.81 -9.77
N PRO A 50 -0.32 0.91 -10.59
CA PRO A 50 0.48 -0.23 -10.12
C PRO A 50 1.55 0.17 -9.10
N SER A 51 2.16 1.33 -9.34
CA SER A 51 3.31 1.81 -8.59
C SER A 51 2.95 2.84 -7.52
N ILE A 52 1.68 3.10 -7.23
CA ILE A 52 1.27 4.12 -6.23
C ILE A 52 0.24 3.57 -5.26
N ILE A 53 0.56 3.59 -3.97
CA ILE A 53 -0.37 3.36 -2.87
C ILE A 53 -0.43 4.59 -1.98
N LYS A 54 -1.65 4.96 -1.59
CA LYS A 54 -1.92 5.97 -0.56
C LYS A 54 -2.72 5.34 0.56
N ALA A 55 -2.25 5.51 1.78
CA ALA A 55 -2.92 5.06 3.00
C ALA A 55 -3.17 6.23 3.94
N SER A 56 -4.40 6.33 4.44
CA SER A 56 -4.85 7.36 5.37
C SER A 56 -4.98 6.77 6.77
N PHE A 57 -4.40 7.44 7.75
CA PHE A 57 -4.41 7.02 9.15
C PHE A 57 -5.02 8.11 10.03
N LYS A 58 -5.79 7.70 11.02
CA LYS A 58 -6.28 8.56 12.09
C LYS A 58 -5.12 8.88 13.02
N THR A 59 -4.89 10.15 13.29
CA THR A 59 -3.91 10.55 14.31
C THR A 59 -4.55 10.51 15.71
N LYS A 60 -3.73 10.66 16.75
CA LYS A 60 -4.25 10.79 18.12
C LYS A 60 -5.05 12.08 18.33
N LYS A 61 -4.82 13.11 17.51
CA LYS A 61 -5.56 14.37 17.57
C LYS A 61 -6.84 14.23 16.76
N GLU A 62 -7.97 14.46 17.43
CA GLU A 62 -9.29 14.35 16.80
C GLU A 62 -9.42 15.32 15.62
N GLY A 63 -10.06 14.86 14.54
CA GLY A 63 -10.22 15.61 13.30
C GLY A 63 -8.99 15.69 12.41
N ILE A 64 -7.84 15.12 12.80
CA ILE A 64 -6.63 15.10 11.97
C ILE A 64 -6.32 13.69 11.48
N SER A 65 -6.17 13.58 10.17
CA SER A 65 -5.69 12.39 9.47
C SER A 65 -4.33 12.67 8.84
N ILE A 66 -3.47 11.65 8.81
CA ILE A 66 -2.20 11.68 8.08
C ILE A 66 -2.27 10.73 6.90
N ASN A 67 -1.67 11.11 5.78
CA ASN A 67 -1.58 10.28 4.58
C ASN A 67 -0.13 9.83 4.38
N ALA A 68 0.09 8.54 4.18
CA ALA A 68 1.35 8.00 3.68
C ALA A 68 1.16 7.63 2.21
N ILE A 69 2.07 8.07 1.35
CA ILE A 69 2.05 7.77 -0.08
C ILE A 69 3.36 7.07 -0.40
N GLN A 70 3.26 5.83 -0.89
CA GLN A 70 4.39 5.08 -1.41
C GLN A 70 4.27 5.05 -2.92
N CYS A 71 5.33 5.50 -3.60
CA CYS A 71 5.45 5.46 -5.04
C CYS A 71 6.73 4.73 -5.42
N TYR A 72 6.65 3.86 -6.42
CA TYR A 72 7.81 3.33 -7.12
C TYR A 72 7.92 4.03 -8.48
N VAL A 73 9.11 4.50 -8.82
CA VAL A 73 9.40 5.05 -10.15
C VAL A 73 10.31 4.04 -10.84
N PRO A 74 9.86 3.38 -11.92
CA PRO A 74 10.75 2.51 -12.69
C PRO A 74 11.91 3.35 -13.22
N THR A 75 13.12 2.87 -12.97
CA THR A 75 14.30 3.43 -13.62
C THR A 75 14.44 2.69 -14.93
N ASN A 76 14.29 3.40 -16.06
CA ASN A 76 14.63 2.82 -17.36
C ASN A 76 16.10 2.43 -17.31
N ASP A 77 16.40 1.16 -17.53
CA ASP A 77 17.73 0.71 -17.98
C ASP A 77 17.86 1.00 -19.48
#